data_AF-A0A2X3LT94-F1
#
_entry.id   AF-A0A2X3LT94-F1
#
_cell.length_a   1.000
_cell.length_b   1.000
_cell.length_c   1.000
_cell.angle_alpha   90.00
_cell.angle_beta   90.00
_cell.angle_gamma   90.00
#
_symmetry.space_group_name_H-M   'P 1'
#
loop_
_entity.id
_entity.type
_entity.pdbx_description
1 polymer ?
#
loop_
_entity_poly.entity_id
_entity_poly.type
_entity_poly.pdbx_seq_one_letter_code
_entity_poly.pdbx_strand_id
1 'polypeptide(L)'
;MKQYQNAEDTRGRLVMSCMTPASDGTFISIDDEEAKQFRESVVEWLMTNHPHDCPVCEEGGNCHLQDMTVMTGHSFRRYRFTKRTHRNQDLGHSSLTK
;
A
#
# COMPACT_ATOMS: atom_id res chain seq x y z
N MET A 1 -10.60 -4.34 2.19
CA MET A 1 -11.39 -5.59 2.08
C MET A 1 -12.86 -5.19 2.02
N LYS A 2 -13.73 -6.05 1.49
CA LYS A 2 -15.16 -5.77 1.44
C LYS A 2 -15.88 -6.62 2.49
N GLN A 3 -16.60 -5.96 3.38
CA GLN A 3 -17.38 -6.59 4.43
C GLN A 3 -18.86 -6.53 4.05
N TYR A 4 -19.56 -7.65 4.21
CA TYR A 4 -20.99 -7.78 3.94
C TYR A 4 -21.74 -7.96 5.25
N GLN A 5 -22.99 -7.49 5.29
CA GLN A 5 -23.82 -7.65 6.48
C GLN A 5 -24.33 -9.09 6.61
N ASN A 6 -24.73 -9.71 5.50
CA ASN A 6 -25.32 -11.05 5.44
C ASN A 6 -24.86 -11.80 4.17
N ALA A 7 -25.13 -13.10 4.08
CA ALA A 7 -24.80 -13.93 2.90
C ALA A 7 -25.51 -13.50 1.60
N GLU A 8 -26.64 -12.80 1.69
CA GLU A 8 -27.42 -12.30 0.55
C GLU A 8 -27.06 -10.85 0.15
N ASP A 9 -26.21 -10.17 0.94
CA ASP A 9 -25.80 -8.81 0.66
C ASP A 9 -24.73 -8.80 -0.44
N THR A 10 -25.09 -8.33 -1.63
CA THR A 10 -24.17 -8.23 -2.77
C THR A 10 -23.46 -6.87 -2.85
N ARG A 11 -23.88 -5.88 -2.05
CA ARG A 11 -23.35 -4.52 -2.16
C ARG A 11 -22.12 -4.33 -1.28
N GLY A 12 -22.16 -4.83 -0.05
CA GLY A 12 -21.05 -4.76 0.91
C GLY A 12 -20.53 -3.34 1.15
N ARG A 13 -19.52 -3.23 2.00
CA ARG A 13 -18.81 -1.97 2.28
C ARG A 13 -17.31 -2.19 2.29
N LEU A 14 -16.57 -1.29 1.66
CA LEU A 14 -15.12 -1.22 1.81
C LEU A 14 -14.76 -0.79 3.24
N VAL A 15 -14.01 -1.65 3.92
CA VAL A 15 -13.51 -1.41 5.28
C VAL A 15 -12.00 -1.66 5.35
N MET A 16 -11.35 -0.96 6.29
CA MET A 16 -9.92 -1.11 6.55
C MET A 16 -9.68 -2.30 7.46
N SER A 17 -8.99 -3.32 6.96
CA SER A 17 -8.73 -4.57 7.69
C SER A 17 -7.95 -4.37 8.98
N CYS A 18 -7.08 -3.37 9.06
CA CYS A 18 -6.23 -3.14 10.23
C CYS A 18 -6.96 -2.55 11.45
N MET A 19 -8.09 -1.86 11.25
CA MET A 19 -8.81 -1.18 12.33
C MET A 19 -10.19 -1.78 12.61
N THR A 20 -10.70 -2.64 11.74
CA THR A 20 -12.00 -3.28 11.94
C THR A 20 -11.86 -4.50 12.85
N PRO A 21 -12.55 -4.54 14.01
CA PRO A 21 -12.52 -5.71 14.87
C PRO A 21 -13.18 -6.90 14.17
N ALA A 22 -12.55 -8.08 14.29
CA ALA A 22 -13.16 -9.32 13.83
C ALA A 22 -14.31 -9.71 14.78
N SER A 23 -15.49 -9.94 14.23
CA SER A 23 -16.65 -10.48 14.96
C SER A 23 -17.13 -11.76 14.30
N ASP A 24 -17.68 -12.65 15.13
CA ASP A 24 -18.23 -13.93 14.67
C ASP A 24 -19.42 -13.70 13.73
N GLY A 25 -19.44 -14.42 12.61
CA GLY A 25 -20.46 -14.27 11.56
C GLY A 25 -20.20 -13.14 10.56
N THR A 26 -19.01 -12.55 10.55
CA THR A 26 -18.65 -11.56 9.52
C THR A 26 -18.37 -12.21 8.17
N PHE A 27 -19.05 -11.70 7.13
CA PHE A 27 -18.80 -12.10 5.75
C PHE A 27 -17.81 -11.12 5.13
N ILE A 28 -16.61 -11.60 4.77
CA ILE A 28 -15.53 -10.76 4.25
C ILE A 28 -15.04 -11.35 2.92
N SER A 29 -14.97 -10.52 1.90
CA SER A 29 -14.26 -10.83 0.65
C SER A 29 -12.99 -10.00 0.52
N ILE A 30 -11.88 -10.69 0.23
CA ILE A 30 -10.56 -10.09 -0.01
C ILE A 30 -10.30 -9.90 -1.50
N ASP A 31 -10.92 -10.75 -2.33
CA ASP A 31 -10.70 -10.86 -3.76
C ASP A 31 -11.71 -10.05 -4.61
N ASP A 32 -12.64 -9.35 -3.95
CA ASP A 32 -13.59 -8.45 -4.61
C ASP A 32 -12.88 -7.39 -5.45
N GLU A 33 -13.40 -7.15 -6.65
CA GLU A 33 -12.81 -6.27 -7.65
C GLU A 33 -12.71 -4.82 -7.16
N GLU A 34 -13.72 -4.34 -6.41
CA GLU A 34 -13.69 -3.00 -5.82
C GLU A 34 -12.56 -2.86 -4.79
N ALA A 35 -12.30 -3.92 -4.03
CA ALA A 35 -11.20 -3.96 -3.06
C ALA A 35 -9.83 -4.05 -3.74
N LYS A 36 -9.72 -4.73 -4.89
CA LYS A 36 -8.49 -4.76 -5.72
C LYS A 36 -8.17 -3.38 -6.29
N GLN A 37 -9.13 -2.75 -6.95
CA GLN A 37 -8.98 -1.41 -7.52
C GLN A 37 -8.64 -0.35 -6.47
N PHE A 38 -9.21 -0.46 -5.27
CA PHE A 38 -8.85 0.42 -4.16
C PHE A 38 -7.39 0.23 -3.73
N ARG A 39 -6.91 -1.01 -3.60
CA ARG A 39 -5.50 -1.30 -3.28
C ARG A 39 -4.55 -0.75 -4.36
N GLU A 40 -4.89 -0.97 -5.63
CA GLU A 40 -4.13 -0.42 -6.76
C GLU A 40 -4.02 1.11 -6.68
N SER A 41 -5.13 1.79 -6.41
CA SER A 41 -5.17 3.26 -6.29
C SER A 41 -4.28 3.77 -5.15
N VAL A 42 -4.27 3.07 -4.00
CA VAL A 42 -3.42 3.42 -2.85
C VAL A 42 -1.93 3.25 -3.19
N VAL A 43 -1.55 2.16 -3.85
CA VAL A 43 -0.16 1.92 -4.28
C VAL A 43 0.30 2.99 -5.26
N GLU A 44 -0.55 3.38 -6.21
CA GLU A 44 -0.25 4.48 -7.14
C GLU A 44 -0.07 5.84 -6.42
N TRP A 45 -0.90 6.11 -5.42
CA TRP A 45 -0.77 7.30 -4.58
C TRP A 45 0.55 7.33 -3.81
N LEU A 46 1.00 6.21 -3.26
CA LEU A 46 2.31 6.12 -2.59
C LEU A 46 3.45 6.40 -3.59
N MET A 47 3.36 5.85 -4.80
CA MET A 47 4.37 6.05 -5.85
C MET A 47 4.41 7.47 -6.46
N THR A 48 3.35 8.26 -6.25
CA THR A 48 3.24 9.64 -6.73
C THR A 48 4.37 10.50 -6.16
N ASN A 49 4.56 10.46 -4.84
CA ASN A 49 5.60 11.23 -4.15
C ASN A 49 6.88 10.44 -3.87
N HIS A 50 6.88 9.11 -4.03
CA HIS A 50 8.08 8.29 -3.82
C HIS A 50 9.15 8.58 -4.89
N PRO A 51 10.42 8.81 -4.50
CA PRO A 51 11.52 9.05 -5.43
C PRO A 51 11.82 7.82 -6.29
N HIS A 52 12.57 8.00 -7.39
CA HIS A 52 13.00 6.91 -8.27
C HIS A 52 14.40 6.39 -7.89
N ASP A 53 14.65 6.30 -6.59
CA ASP A 53 15.97 6.04 -6.03
C ASP A 53 16.19 4.56 -5.71
N CYS A 54 15.38 3.65 -6.28
CA CYS A 54 15.55 2.21 -6.12
C CYS A 54 16.99 1.69 -6.35
N PRO A 55 17.80 2.17 -7.32
CA PRO A 55 19.17 1.65 -7.50
C PRO A 55 20.17 2.14 -6.45
N VAL A 56 19.85 3.20 -5.69
CA VAL A 56 20.71 3.75 -4.63
C VAL A 56 20.14 3.49 -3.23
N CYS A 57 18.91 2.95 -3.17
CA CYS A 57 18.25 2.55 -1.94
C CYS A 57 18.86 1.23 -1.44
N GLU A 58 19.27 1.22 -0.18
CA GLU A 58 19.81 0.02 0.49
C GLU A 58 18.78 -1.11 0.60
N GLU A 59 17.48 -0.79 0.64
CA GLU A 59 16.38 -1.76 0.59
C GLU A 59 15.98 -2.16 -0.84
N GLY A 60 16.78 -1.78 -1.84
CA GLY A 60 16.59 -2.17 -3.22
C GLY A 60 16.64 -3.69 -3.37
N GLY A 61 15.49 -4.33 -3.61
CA GLY A 61 15.34 -5.78 -3.78
C GLY A 61 14.61 -6.50 -2.64
N ASN A 62 14.49 -5.88 -1.46
CA ASN A 62 13.65 -6.36 -0.35
C ASN A 62 12.60 -5.34 0.09
N CYS A 63 12.41 -4.28 -0.71
CA CYS A 63 11.45 -3.21 -0.42
C CYS A 63 10.02 -3.72 -0.59
N HIS A 64 9.24 -3.70 0.49
CA HIS A 64 7.84 -4.13 0.45
C HIS A 64 6.98 -3.31 -0.54
N LEU A 65 7.30 -2.03 -0.75
CA LEU A 65 6.61 -1.19 -1.73
C LEU A 65 6.85 -1.69 -3.17
N GLN A 66 8.05 -2.22 -3.45
CA GLN A 66 8.37 -2.81 -4.75
C GLN A 66 7.51 -4.06 -4.99
N ASP A 67 7.42 -4.96 -4.01
CA ASP A 67 6.61 -6.17 -4.09
C ASP A 67 5.12 -5.85 -4.31
N MET A 68 4.58 -4.90 -3.53
CA MET A 68 3.18 -4.48 -3.65
C MET A 68 2.88 -3.86 -5.02
N THR A 69 3.85 -3.18 -5.63
CA THR A 69 3.73 -2.60 -6.99
C THR A 69 3.69 -3.69 -8.06
N VAL A 70 4.54 -4.72 -7.92
CA VAL A 70 4.54 -5.87 -8.83
C VAL A 70 3.25 -6.68 -8.68
N MET A 71 2.79 -6.93 -7.45
CA MET A 71 1.55 -7.66 -7.15
C MET A 71 0.30 -6.98 -7.70
N THR A 72 0.29 -5.64 -7.78
CA THR A 72 -0.82 -4.85 -8.32
C THR A 72 -0.71 -4.57 -9.81
N GLY A 73 0.36 -5.03 -10.48
CA GLY A 73 0.53 -4.88 -11.93
C GLY A 73 0.82 -3.47 -12.42
N HIS A 74 1.17 -2.52 -11.53
CA HIS A 74 1.45 -1.14 -11.92
C HIS A 74 2.77 -1.01 -12.69
N SER A 75 2.66 -0.90 -14.01
CA SER A 75 3.82 -0.81 -14.91
C SER A 75 4.23 0.64 -15.23
N PHE A 76 3.30 1.59 -15.18
CA PHE A 76 3.53 2.99 -15.55
C PHE A 76 2.96 3.94 -14.50
N ARG A 77 3.72 4.97 -14.13
CA ARG A 77 3.23 6.05 -13.25
C ARG A 77 2.53 7.12 -14.08
N ARG A 78 1.27 7.44 -13.76
CA ARG A 78 0.50 8.50 -14.43
C ARG A 78 0.88 9.91 -14.00
N TYR A 79 1.52 10.04 -12.84
CA TYR A 79 1.90 11.32 -12.26
C TYR A 79 3.08 11.99 -12.99
N ARG A 80 2.90 13.26 -13.38
CA ARG A 80 3.86 14.04 -14.20
C ARG A 80 4.41 15.31 -13.53
N PHE A 81 3.98 15.62 -12.31
CA PHE A 81 4.33 16.87 -11.64
C PHE A 81 5.52 16.70 -10.68
N THR A 82 6.00 17.83 -10.13
CA THR A 82 7.12 17.86 -9.20
C THR A 82 6.81 17.09 -7.92
N LYS A 83 7.60 16.07 -7.63
CA LYS A 83 7.50 15.27 -6.41
C LYS A 83 7.91 16.09 -5.19
N ARG A 84 7.25 15.86 -4.05
CA ARG A 84 7.69 16.43 -2.78
C ARG A 84 8.96 15.72 -2.32
N THR A 85 10.07 16.46 -2.24
CA THR A 85 11.34 15.94 -1.71
C THR A 85 11.52 16.39 -0.26
N HIS A 86 11.99 15.49 0.59
CA HIS A 86 12.39 15.80 1.97
C HIS A 86 13.91 15.81 2.07
N ARG A 87 14.48 16.75 2.84
CA ARG A 87 15.91 16.76 3.13
C ARG A 87 16.23 15.59 4.05
N ASN A 88 17.28 14.84 3.72
CA ASN A 88 17.75 13.75 4.57
C ASN A 88 18.09 14.32 5.97
N GLN A 89 17.52 13.70 7.00
CA GLN A 89 17.80 14.08 8.38
C GLN A 89 19.02 13.32 8.85
N ASP A 90 19.97 14.03 9.45
CA ASP A 90 21.09 13.37 10.11
C ASP A 90 20.57 12.74 11.41
N LEU A 91 20.26 11.45 11.34
CA LEU A 91 19.82 10.66 12.49
C LEU A 91 21.02 10.10 13.28
N GLY A 92 22.23 10.59 12.99
CA GLY A 92 23.48 10.07 13.52
C GLY A 92 23.88 8.75 12.87
N HIS A 93 25.16 8.41 12.92
CA HIS A 93 25.56 7.02 12.83
C HIS A 93 24.88 6.33 14.02
N SER A 94 24.10 5.27 13.81
CA SER A 94 23.80 4.36 14.91
C SER A 94 25.12 3.75 15.35
N SER A 95 25.81 4.47 16.23
CA SER A 95 27.02 4.06 16.88
C SER A 95 26.63 2.86 17.73
N LEU A 96 26.86 1.69 17.17
CA LEU A 96 27.25 0.49 17.91
C LEU A 96 28.50 0.86 18.72
N THR A 97 28.31 1.57 19.83
CA THR A 97 29.30 1.65 20.90
C THR A 97 28.88 0.61 21.94
N LYS A 98 29.36 -0.61 21.73
CA LYS A 98 29.79 -1.45 22.83
C LYS A 98 31.21 -1.05 23.19
#